data_AF-A0A941XB70-F1
#
_entry.id   AF-A0A941XB70-F1
#
_cell.length_a   1.000
_cell.length_b   1.000
_cell.length_c   1.000
_cell.angle_alpha   90.00
_cell.angle_beta   90.00
_cell.angle_gamma   90.00
#
_symmetry.space_group_name_H-M   'P 1'
#
loop_
_entity.id
_entity.type
_entity.pdbx_description
1 polymer ?
#
loop_
_entity_poly.entity_id
_entity_poly.type
_entity_poly.pdbx_seq_one_letter_code
_entity_poly.pdbx_strand_id
1 'polypeptide(L)'
;MKKRWILLILPLMMMVMPVASANGWGLPEALVPLVSNTNDYDDYYHLADDYARKENSARIIMQSRYHNQLIAAEKGADGWKSVIVSTTAVYQPSEQSTSGKPKLARINNGFELAYPKVKELYRFERISNDRGETAYTLTYAKMGGVEVERQESYRYLVTQGEDSAMWVTEVALENFNIHNMPRRGVGDVRRMRDVYSSMALYENYDAVGWIGAQNVPGKKSGKQSYPVYAAPSTEASRAAKGKASFSTGDEYRLYCTEGEWSLIEYRVSLRTSRFGWVKIGRPTQSQRLHIPMLTAYDTYLTDDPHVSEYHQAELPAGTKLTMWYLLGVNDDWAYAYVEATVDGKPMCGFVPRRDVVIDEVELPDEAAKYVGSWYLYSGSEIGYLYLRLDADGRFYCSDTDGAQPYGGTWCVVQNPMAGEDNFWISAESILVLNYSDSMTMRFGVDYIVSTTEEDGEGLTLPLVNLAYGEGGCTYVPYGAVDRYGNWVATADGSVRQMTLPIQ
;
A
#
# COMPACT_ATOMS: atom_id res chain seq x y z
N MET A 1 -40.40 -41.94 75.52
CA MET A 1 -40.42 -41.92 74.04
C MET A 1 -39.53 -40.78 73.55
N LYS A 2 -38.34 -41.11 73.01
CA LYS A 2 -37.33 -40.15 72.54
C LYS A 2 -37.51 -39.94 71.03
N LYS A 3 -37.75 -38.72 70.56
CA LYS A 3 -37.70 -38.36 69.13
C LYS A 3 -36.30 -37.83 68.79
N ARG A 4 -35.59 -38.56 67.94
CA ARG A 4 -34.29 -38.17 67.38
C ARG A 4 -34.50 -37.36 66.09
N TRP A 5 -33.74 -36.29 65.97
CA TRP A 5 -33.62 -35.45 64.78
C TRP A 5 -32.68 -36.12 63.78
N ILE A 6 -33.08 -36.20 62.51
CA ILE A 6 -32.22 -36.64 61.40
C ILE A 6 -31.74 -35.38 60.68
N LEU A 7 -30.44 -35.09 60.79
CA LEU A 7 -29.73 -34.12 59.98
C LEU A 7 -29.34 -34.79 58.65
N LEU A 8 -29.86 -34.26 57.55
CA LEU A 8 -29.43 -34.60 56.18
C LEU A 8 -28.20 -33.75 55.84
N ILE A 9 -27.06 -34.40 55.67
CA ILE A 9 -25.82 -33.82 55.14
C ILE A 9 -25.88 -33.99 53.61
N LEU A 10 -26.01 -32.89 52.88
CA LEU A 10 -25.74 -32.85 51.43
C LEU A 10 -24.21 -32.74 51.21
N PRO A 11 -23.59 -33.57 50.38
CA PRO A 11 -22.21 -33.34 49.96
C PRO A 11 -22.17 -32.21 48.93
N LEU A 12 -21.48 -31.13 49.28
CA LEU A 12 -21.15 -30.02 48.39
C LEU A 12 -20.16 -30.53 47.33
N MET A 13 -20.65 -30.77 46.11
CA MET A 13 -19.80 -31.03 44.95
C MET A 13 -19.01 -29.74 44.64
N MET A 14 -17.76 -29.67 45.10
CA MET A 14 -16.81 -28.65 44.65
C MET A 14 -16.50 -28.92 43.17
N MET A 15 -17.19 -28.23 42.27
CA MET A 15 -16.69 -28.02 40.91
C MET A 15 -15.37 -27.26 41.05
N VAL A 16 -14.27 -27.93 40.70
CA VAL A 16 -12.97 -27.29 40.51
C VAL A 16 -13.11 -26.40 39.28
N MET A 17 -13.51 -25.16 39.49
CA MET A 17 -13.32 -24.12 38.48
C MET A 17 -11.80 -23.92 38.33
N PRO A 18 -11.25 -23.86 37.10
CA PRO A 18 -9.91 -23.36 36.94
C PRO A 18 -9.87 -21.96 37.54
N VAL A 19 -8.99 -21.74 38.51
CA VAL A 19 -8.71 -20.41 39.06
C VAL A 19 -8.21 -19.57 37.89
N ALA A 20 -9.08 -18.73 37.34
CA ALA A 20 -8.66 -17.65 36.45
C ALA A 20 -7.66 -16.80 37.24
N SER A 21 -6.46 -16.60 36.70
CA SER A 21 -5.47 -15.74 37.34
C SER A 21 -6.08 -14.34 37.49
N ALA A 22 -6.37 -13.95 38.73
CA ALA A 22 -7.05 -12.70 39.06
C ALA A 22 -6.07 -11.52 38.97
N ASN A 23 -5.54 -11.23 37.78
CA ASN A 23 -4.96 -9.93 37.46
C ASN A 23 -6.05 -9.03 36.86
N GLY A 24 -5.92 -7.72 37.02
CA GLY A 24 -6.92 -6.74 36.54
C GLY A 24 -7.18 -6.78 35.03
N TRP A 25 -6.26 -7.37 34.25
CA TRP A 25 -6.33 -7.47 32.79
C TRP A 25 -6.99 -8.77 32.29
N GLY A 26 -7.19 -9.78 33.14
CA GLY A 26 -7.72 -11.09 32.72
C GLY A 26 -6.76 -11.93 31.87
N LEU A 27 -5.47 -11.58 31.83
CA LEU A 27 -4.46 -12.29 31.04
C LEU A 27 -3.99 -13.58 31.73
N PRO A 28 -3.49 -14.58 30.97
CA PRO A 28 -2.67 -15.63 31.54
C PRO A 28 -1.49 -15.03 32.33
N GLU A 29 -1.24 -15.53 33.55
CA GLU A 29 -0.23 -14.97 34.47
C GLU A 29 1.16 -14.78 33.82
N ALA A 30 1.57 -15.71 32.95
CA ALA A 30 2.85 -15.64 32.24
C ALA A 30 2.97 -14.44 31.29
N LEU A 31 1.85 -13.87 30.85
CA LEU A 31 1.78 -12.77 29.88
C LEU A 31 1.54 -11.41 30.54
N VAL A 32 1.23 -11.36 31.84
CA VAL A 32 1.05 -10.11 32.60
C VAL A 32 2.23 -9.13 32.48
N PRO A 33 3.50 -9.57 32.44
CA PRO A 33 4.64 -8.66 32.24
C PRO A 33 4.62 -7.88 30.93
N LEU A 34 3.85 -8.31 29.91
CA LEU A 34 3.72 -7.59 28.64
C LEU A 34 3.03 -6.23 28.80
N VAL A 35 2.17 -6.08 29.80
CA VAL A 35 1.27 -4.92 29.93
C VAL A 35 1.40 -4.19 31.27
N SER A 36 2.05 -4.80 32.26
CA SER A 36 2.12 -4.27 33.64
C SER A 36 3.30 -3.34 33.92
N ASN A 37 4.25 -3.20 32.97
CA ASN A 37 5.45 -2.39 33.18
C ASN A 37 5.20 -0.88 33.05
N THR A 38 4.11 -0.48 32.38
CA THR A 38 3.70 0.91 32.19
C THR A 38 2.20 1.04 32.47
N ASN A 39 1.73 2.26 32.73
CA ASN A 39 0.31 2.55 32.93
C ASN A 39 -0.49 2.58 31.61
N ASP A 40 0.14 2.19 30.51
CA ASP A 40 -0.39 2.23 29.16
C ASP A 40 -1.62 1.33 28.97
N TYR A 41 -1.67 0.23 29.72
CA TYR A 41 -2.70 -0.79 29.61
C TYR A 41 -3.68 -0.81 30.79
N ASP A 42 -3.65 0.19 31.67
CA ASP A 42 -4.45 0.20 32.91
C ASP A 42 -5.97 0.08 32.67
N ASP A 43 -6.45 0.56 31.52
CA ASP A 43 -7.86 0.47 31.13
C ASP A 43 -8.14 -0.55 30.02
N TYR A 44 -7.17 -1.42 29.75
CA TYR A 44 -7.31 -2.55 28.84
C TYR A 44 -7.65 -3.83 29.59
N TYR A 45 -8.30 -4.75 28.89
CA TYR A 45 -8.58 -6.10 29.33
C TYR A 45 -8.41 -7.07 28.16
N HIS A 46 -8.19 -8.33 28.49
CA HIS A 46 -8.08 -9.42 27.55
C HIS A 46 -9.39 -9.62 26.76
N LEU A 47 -9.29 -9.71 25.43
CA LEU A 47 -10.41 -10.01 24.55
C LEU A 47 -10.32 -11.42 23.94
N ALA A 48 -9.15 -11.78 23.43
CA ALA A 48 -8.88 -13.07 22.79
C ALA A 48 -7.38 -13.37 22.82
N ASP A 49 -7.00 -14.63 22.80
CA ASP A 49 -5.61 -15.06 22.66
C ASP A 49 -5.52 -16.46 22.04
N ASP A 50 -4.30 -16.85 21.65
CA ASP A 50 -3.96 -18.23 21.30
C ASP A 50 -2.83 -18.81 22.20
N TYR A 51 -2.72 -18.30 23.42
CA TYR A 51 -1.69 -18.69 24.38
C TYR A 51 -1.80 -20.17 24.73
N ALA A 52 -0.66 -20.86 24.67
CA ALA A 52 -0.51 -22.21 25.17
C ALA A 52 0.79 -22.32 25.96
N ARG A 53 0.73 -22.94 27.15
CA ARG A 53 1.86 -22.99 28.10
C ARG A 53 3.15 -23.61 27.54
N LYS A 54 3.03 -24.51 26.56
CA LYS A 54 4.17 -25.22 25.94
C LYS A 54 4.80 -24.45 24.78
N GLU A 55 4.17 -23.36 24.34
CA GLU A 55 4.57 -22.60 23.16
C GLU A 55 5.45 -21.41 23.56
N ASN A 56 6.32 -21.00 22.62
CA ASN A 56 7.22 -19.86 22.80
C ASN A 56 6.74 -18.60 22.08
N SER A 57 5.52 -18.61 21.55
CA SER A 57 4.87 -17.45 20.93
C SER A 57 3.40 -17.40 21.36
N ALA A 58 2.81 -16.22 21.38
CA ALA A 58 1.39 -16.01 21.66
C ALA A 58 0.91 -14.76 20.95
N ARG A 59 -0.32 -14.78 20.46
CA ARG A 59 -1.04 -13.61 19.95
C ARG A 59 -2.16 -13.29 20.93
N ILE A 60 -2.32 -12.01 21.23
CA ILE A 60 -3.25 -11.52 22.25
C ILE A 60 -3.94 -10.29 21.69
N ILE A 61 -5.26 -10.19 21.85
CA ILE A 61 -6.00 -8.95 21.60
C ILE A 61 -6.33 -8.32 22.95
N MET A 62 -5.80 -7.12 23.17
CA MET A 62 -6.13 -6.28 24.31
C MET A 62 -7.16 -5.25 23.88
N GLN A 63 -8.20 -5.09 24.69
CA GLN A 63 -9.33 -4.20 24.43
C GLN A 63 -9.50 -3.19 25.56
N SER A 64 -9.70 -1.92 25.20
CA SER A 64 -10.22 -0.88 26.08
C SER A 64 -11.64 -0.48 25.64
N ARG A 65 -12.22 0.57 26.23
CA ARG A 65 -13.52 1.09 25.78
C ARG A 65 -13.53 1.56 24.32
N TYR A 66 -12.40 2.06 23.82
CA TYR A 66 -12.33 2.75 22.53
C TYR A 66 -11.25 2.21 21.60
N HIS A 67 -10.48 1.21 22.03
CA HIS A 67 -9.30 0.80 21.30
C HIS A 67 -8.99 -0.68 21.50
N ASN A 68 -8.74 -1.37 20.39
CA ASN A 68 -8.24 -2.73 20.33
C ASN A 68 -6.82 -2.75 19.78
N GLN A 69 -5.98 -3.62 20.33
CA GLN A 69 -4.63 -3.88 19.83
C GLN A 69 -4.35 -5.37 19.79
N LEU A 70 -3.80 -5.84 18.68
CA LEU A 70 -3.21 -7.16 18.55
C LEU A 70 -1.73 -7.08 18.93
N ILE A 71 -1.32 -7.93 19.86
CA ILE A 71 0.07 -8.09 20.29
C ILE A 71 0.53 -9.48 19.85
N ALA A 72 1.55 -9.55 19.01
CA ALA A 72 2.33 -10.77 18.83
C ALA A 72 3.51 -10.73 19.81
N ALA A 73 3.58 -11.74 20.68
CA ALA A 73 4.59 -11.86 21.71
C ALA A 73 5.41 -13.14 21.54
N GLU A 74 6.68 -13.06 21.90
CA GLU A 74 7.62 -14.18 21.89
C GLU A 74 8.29 -14.34 23.25
N LYS A 75 8.63 -15.59 23.59
CA LYS A 75 9.27 -15.96 24.84
C LYS A 75 10.78 -16.07 24.62
N GLY A 76 11.53 -15.12 25.15
CA GLY A 76 12.98 -15.12 25.18
C GLY A 76 13.56 -15.58 26.52
N ALA A 77 14.89 -15.46 26.67
CA ALA A 77 15.60 -15.78 27.92
C ALA A 77 15.11 -14.93 29.12
N ASP A 78 14.74 -13.67 28.86
CA ASP A 78 14.25 -12.72 29.87
C ASP A 78 12.72 -12.79 30.08
N GLY A 79 12.06 -13.81 29.54
CA GLY A 79 10.60 -13.96 29.57
C GLY A 79 9.92 -13.47 28.30
N TRP A 80 8.61 -13.20 28.41
CA TRP A 80 7.77 -12.78 27.29
C TRP A 80 8.03 -11.32 26.91
N LYS A 81 8.20 -11.05 25.62
CA LYS A 81 8.34 -9.71 25.05
C LYS A 81 7.35 -9.52 23.91
N SER A 82 6.75 -8.34 23.81
CA SER A 82 5.98 -7.93 22.64
C SER A 82 6.95 -7.70 21.48
N VAL A 83 6.74 -8.39 20.37
CA VAL A 83 7.55 -8.21 19.16
C VAL A 83 6.82 -7.35 18.13
N ILE A 84 5.49 -7.45 18.06
CA ILE A 84 4.64 -6.65 17.18
C ILE A 84 3.43 -6.17 17.97
N VAL A 85 3.07 -4.90 17.81
CA VAL A 85 1.83 -4.31 18.32
C VAL A 85 1.14 -3.62 17.16
N SER A 86 0.00 -4.15 16.73
CA SER A 86 -0.78 -3.61 15.62
C SER A 86 -2.19 -3.23 16.09
N THR A 87 -2.60 -2.01 15.77
CA THR A 87 -3.96 -1.50 16.05
C THR A 87 -4.85 -1.68 14.82
N THR A 88 -4.28 -1.58 13.62
CA THR A 88 -4.92 -1.69 12.31
C THR A 88 -5.22 -3.14 11.93
N ALA A 89 -4.60 -4.13 12.57
CA ALA A 89 -4.89 -5.54 12.33
C ALA A 89 -6.25 -6.00 12.88
N VAL A 90 -6.91 -5.20 13.71
CA VAL A 90 -8.15 -5.57 14.40
C VAL A 90 -9.19 -4.47 14.30
N TYR A 91 -10.47 -4.86 14.18
CA TYR A 91 -11.57 -3.92 14.26
C TYR A 91 -11.64 -3.28 15.64
N GLN A 92 -11.97 -1.99 15.68
CA GLN A 92 -12.06 -1.22 16.91
C GLN A 92 -13.39 -1.48 17.65
N PRO A 93 -13.48 -1.20 18.96
CA PRO A 93 -14.69 -1.49 19.74
C PRO A 93 -15.99 -0.89 19.18
N SER A 94 -15.92 0.27 18.52
CA SER A 94 -17.06 0.91 17.83
C SER A 94 -17.65 0.04 16.72
N GLU A 95 -16.83 -0.81 16.11
CA GLU A 95 -17.16 -1.62 14.95
C GLU A 95 -17.60 -3.04 15.35
N GLN A 96 -17.39 -3.47 16.60
CA GLN A 96 -17.76 -4.82 17.03
C GLN A 96 -19.27 -5.11 16.94
N SER A 97 -20.10 -4.06 16.92
CA SER A 97 -21.53 -4.20 16.67
C SER A 97 -21.83 -4.74 15.27
N THR A 98 -20.95 -4.53 14.28
CA THR A 98 -21.06 -5.05 12.91
C THR A 98 -20.13 -6.25 12.71
N SER A 99 -18.83 -6.13 13.02
CA SER A 99 -17.82 -7.17 12.81
C SER A 99 -17.92 -8.36 13.77
N GLY A 100 -18.46 -8.15 14.97
CA GLY A 100 -18.50 -9.15 16.03
C GLY A 100 -17.17 -9.25 16.79
N LYS A 101 -17.08 -10.25 17.68
CA LYS A 101 -15.84 -10.50 18.45
C LYS A 101 -14.84 -11.32 17.65
N PRO A 102 -13.53 -10.99 17.74
CA PRO A 102 -12.50 -11.78 17.10
C PRO A 102 -12.29 -13.13 17.79
N LYS A 103 -11.68 -14.06 17.06
CA LYS A 103 -11.08 -15.28 17.59
C LYS A 103 -9.66 -15.38 17.08
N LEU A 104 -8.76 -15.85 17.94
CA LEU A 104 -7.40 -16.22 17.58
C LEU A 104 -7.25 -17.74 17.67
N ALA A 105 -6.63 -18.34 16.68
CA ALA A 105 -6.31 -19.76 16.67
C ALA A 105 -4.87 -19.98 16.21
N ARG A 106 -4.13 -20.79 16.96
CA ARG A 106 -2.77 -21.20 16.57
C ARG A 106 -2.83 -22.17 15.39
N ILE A 107 -1.93 -21.97 14.44
CA ILE A 107 -1.63 -22.93 13.37
C ILE A 107 -0.13 -23.25 13.40
N ASN A 108 0.30 -24.24 12.62
CA ASN A 108 1.66 -24.81 12.65
C ASN A 108 2.77 -23.76 12.83
N ASN A 109 2.91 -22.82 11.90
CA ASN A 109 3.96 -21.81 11.90
C ASN A 109 3.40 -20.38 12.01
N GLY A 110 2.26 -20.22 12.69
CA GLY A 110 1.48 -18.99 12.54
C GLY A 110 0.25 -18.89 13.44
N PHE A 111 -0.70 -18.06 13.01
CA PHE A 111 -2.02 -17.96 13.61
C PHE A 111 -3.08 -17.57 12.58
N GLU A 112 -4.33 -17.75 12.99
CA GLU A 112 -5.51 -17.31 12.30
C GLU A 112 -6.26 -16.29 13.17
N LEU A 113 -6.60 -15.14 12.58
CA LEU A 113 -7.49 -14.13 13.13
C LEU A 113 -8.83 -14.24 12.38
N ALA A 114 -9.90 -14.54 13.11
CA ALA A 114 -11.22 -14.72 12.51
C ALA A 114 -12.28 -13.82 13.16
N TYR A 115 -13.23 -13.34 12.36
CA TYR A 115 -14.45 -12.67 12.81
C TYR A 115 -15.67 -13.49 12.35
N PRO A 116 -16.13 -14.46 13.16
CA PRO A 116 -17.14 -15.44 12.73
C PRO A 116 -18.48 -14.82 12.32
N LYS A 117 -18.84 -13.67 12.90
CA LYS A 117 -20.11 -12.98 12.61
C LYS A 117 -20.18 -12.50 11.16
N VAL A 118 -19.08 -11.95 10.64
CA VAL A 118 -18.96 -11.48 9.25
C VAL A 118 -18.30 -12.51 8.33
N LYS A 119 -17.95 -13.69 8.87
CA LYS A 119 -17.28 -14.78 8.15
C LYS A 119 -15.96 -14.34 7.52
N GLU A 120 -15.23 -13.50 8.24
CA GLU A 120 -13.88 -13.07 7.84
C GLU A 120 -12.81 -13.90 8.54
N LEU A 121 -11.71 -14.13 7.84
CA LEU A 121 -10.60 -14.96 8.30
C LEU A 121 -9.29 -14.49 7.67
N TYR A 122 -8.24 -14.37 8.47
CA TYR A 122 -6.90 -13.94 8.07
C TYR A 122 -5.87 -14.87 8.68
N ARG A 123 -5.04 -15.48 7.85
CA ARG A 123 -4.00 -16.41 8.26
C ARG A 123 -2.63 -15.77 8.08
N PHE A 124 -1.82 -15.79 9.12
CA PHE A 124 -0.45 -15.30 9.11
C PHE A 124 0.50 -16.43 9.47
N GLU A 125 1.58 -16.56 8.71
CA GLU A 125 2.65 -17.54 8.97
C GLU A 125 4.00 -16.82 9.05
N ARG A 126 4.93 -17.34 9.85
CA ARG A 126 6.29 -16.83 9.92
C ARG A 126 7.06 -17.26 8.67
N ILE A 127 7.27 -16.34 7.75
CA ILE A 127 7.95 -16.57 6.47
C ILE A 127 9.19 -15.68 6.45
N SER A 128 10.31 -16.23 5.98
CA SER A 128 11.48 -15.43 5.64
C SER A 128 11.28 -14.78 4.28
N ASN A 129 11.36 -13.46 4.22
CA ASN A 129 11.34 -12.73 2.96
C ASN A 129 12.66 -12.95 2.19
N ASP A 130 12.74 -12.43 0.96
CA ASP A 130 13.88 -12.61 0.07
C ASP A 130 15.18 -11.95 0.63
N ARG A 131 15.05 -11.09 1.66
CA ARG A 131 16.16 -10.46 2.40
C ARG A 131 16.61 -11.28 3.62
N GLY A 132 15.97 -12.42 3.88
CA GLY A 132 16.26 -13.30 5.02
C GLY A 132 15.62 -12.86 6.34
N GLU A 133 14.79 -11.81 6.33
CA GLU A 133 14.07 -11.33 7.50
C GLU A 133 12.80 -12.17 7.69
N THR A 134 12.58 -12.68 8.91
CA THR A 134 11.38 -13.48 9.21
C THR A 134 10.29 -12.59 9.80
N ALA A 135 9.14 -12.52 9.13
CA ALA A 135 7.96 -11.79 9.60
C ALA A 135 6.70 -12.67 9.59
N TYR A 136 5.72 -12.36 10.43
CA TYR A 136 4.37 -12.90 10.28
C TYR A 136 3.76 -12.31 9.01
N THR A 137 3.66 -13.10 7.96
CA THR A 137 3.19 -12.65 6.64
C THR A 137 1.82 -13.26 6.38
N LEU A 138 0.90 -12.48 5.81
CA LEU A 138 -0.40 -12.97 5.38
C LEU A 138 -0.19 -14.11 4.37
N THR A 139 -0.86 -15.25 4.57
CA THR A 139 -0.82 -16.36 3.61
C THR A 139 -2.18 -16.63 2.99
N TYR A 140 -3.24 -16.31 3.72
CA TYR A 140 -4.61 -16.48 3.27
C TYR A 140 -5.54 -15.47 3.92
N ALA A 141 -6.49 -14.92 3.17
CA ALA A 141 -7.62 -14.20 3.73
C ALA A 141 -8.92 -14.57 3.01
N LYS A 142 -10.02 -14.56 3.76
CA LYS A 142 -11.38 -14.71 3.23
C LYS A 142 -12.26 -13.60 3.77
N MET A 143 -12.91 -12.87 2.88
CA MET A 143 -13.77 -11.73 3.19
C MET A 143 -15.05 -11.81 2.37
N GLY A 144 -16.04 -12.52 2.90
CA GLY A 144 -17.26 -12.81 2.16
C GLY A 144 -16.98 -13.68 0.92
N GLY A 145 -17.22 -13.13 -0.27
CA GLY A 145 -16.98 -13.80 -1.55
C GLY A 145 -15.59 -13.57 -2.14
N VAL A 146 -14.72 -12.81 -1.45
CA VAL A 146 -13.35 -12.56 -1.88
C VAL A 146 -12.39 -13.46 -1.12
N GLU A 147 -11.50 -14.12 -1.84
CA GLU A 147 -10.37 -14.85 -1.26
C GLU A 147 -9.04 -14.23 -1.72
N VAL A 148 -8.05 -14.24 -0.84
CA VAL A 148 -6.70 -13.75 -1.09
C VAL A 148 -5.75 -14.87 -0.68
N GLU A 149 -4.97 -15.39 -1.62
CA GLU A 149 -4.05 -16.50 -1.37
C GLU A 149 -2.65 -16.14 -1.84
N ARG A 150 -1.67 -16.24 -0.92
CA ARG A 150 -0.27 -15.99 -1.26
C ARG A 150 0.25 -17.09 -2.18
N GLN A 151 0.76 -16.70 -3.34
CA GLN A 151 1.35 -17.62 -4.32
C GLN A 151 2.87 -17.72 -4.13
N GLU A 152 3.53 -16.57 -3.98
CA GLU A 152 4.98 -16.46 -3.77
C GLU A 152 5.31 -15.14 -3.04
N SER A 153 6.60 -14.82 -2.88
CA SER A 153 7.03 -13.54 -2.30
C SER A 153 6.38 -12.37 -3.06
N TYR A 154 5.83 -11.42 -2.31
CA TYR A 154 5.13 -10.23 -2.82
C TYR A 154 3.92 -10.48 -3.73
N ARG A 155 3.37 -11.71 -3.83
CA ARG A 155 2.32 -12.04 -4.81
C ARG A 155 1.15 -12.79 -4.19
N TYR A 156 -0.01 -12.16 -4.25
CA TYR A 156 -1.28 -12.71 -3.78
C TYR A 156 -2.27 -12.84 -4.93
N LEU A 157 -2.81 -14.04 -5.14
CA LEU A 157 -3.94 -14.22 -6.03
C LEU A 157 -5.21 -13.79 -5.29
N VAL A 158 -5.91 -12.79 -5.81
CA VAL A 158 -7.21 -12.35 -5.31
C VAL A 158 -8.29 -12.88 -6.23
N THR A 159 -9.27 -13.60 -5.69
CA THR A 159 -10.37 -14.21 -6.45
C THR A 159 -11.72 -13.74 -5.96
N GLN A 160 -12.66 -13.56 -6.88
CA GLN A 160 -14.06 -13.26 -6.60
C GLN A 160 -14.94 -13.91 -7.68
N GLY A 161 -15.57 -15.04 -7.34
CA GLY A 161 -16.29 -15.83 -8.35
C GLY A 161 -15.33 -16.40 -9.39
N GLU A 162 -15.56 -16.10 -10.67
CA GLU A 162 -14.68 -16.51 -11.79
C GLU A 162 -13.57 -15.49 -12.08
N ASP A 163 -13.66 -14.28 -11.50
CA ASP A 163 -12.65 -13.23 -11.69
C ASP A 163 -11.45 -13.43 -10.76
N SER A 164 -10.27 -13.11 -11.28
CA SER A 164 -9.04 -13.09 -10.49
C SER A 164 -8.10 -11.95 -10.89
N ALA A 165 -7.24 -11.56 -9.96
CA ALA A 165 -6.21 -10.53 -10.16
C ALA A 165 -4.97 -10.87 -9.31
N MET A 166 -3.78 -10.62 -9.86
CA MET A 166 -2.55 -10.70 -9.09
C MET A 166 -2.33 -9.41 -8.31
N TRP A 167 -2.37 -9.48 -6.99
CA TRP A 167 -2.06 -8.38 -6.10
C TRP A 167 -0.60 -8.47 -5.67
N VAL A 168 0.22 -7.54 -6.19
CA VAL A 168 1.67 -7.53 -5.98
C VAL A 168 2.04 -6.57 -4.85
N THR A 169 2.23 -7.12 -3.65
CA THR A 169 2.62 -6.39 -2.43
C THR A 169 3.11 -7.39 -1.38
N GLU A 170 3.81 -6.93 -0.35
CA GLU A 170 4.03 -7.70 0.89
C GLU A 170 3.10 -7.21 2.00
N VAL A 171 2.46 -8.14 2.69
CA VAL A 171 1.53 -7.86 3.79
C VAL A 171 2.01 -8.61 5.02
N ALA A 172 2.88 -7.96 5.79
CA ALA A 172 3.32 -8.42 7.09
C ALA A 172 2.31 -8.03 8.17
N LEU A 173 2.37 -8.65 9.35
CA LEU A 173 1.49 -8.30 10.46
C LEU A 173 1.72 -6.86 10.95
N GLU A 174 2.95 -6.35 10.81
CA GLU A 174 3.33 -4.99 11.18
C GLU A 174 2.60 -3.92 10.35
N ASN A 175 2.38 -4.20 9.06
CA ASN A 175 1.74 -3.27 8.12
C ASN A 175 0.32 -3.71 7.72
N PHE A 176 -0.18 -4.81 8.29
CA PHE A 176 -1.50 -5.32 7.97
C PHE A 176 -2.58 -4.37 8.49
N ASN A 177 -3.49 -4.01 7.60
CA ASN A 177 -4.63 -3.16 7.89
C ASN A 177 -5.90 -3.88 7.46
N ILE A 178 -6.72 -4.26 8.43
CA ILE A 178 -7.96 -5.02 8.21
C ILE A 178 -8.98 -4.21 7.42
N HIS A 179 -8.96 -2.88 7.56
CA HIS A 179 -9.86 -2.00 6.85
C HIS A 179 -9.50 -1.97 5.38
N ASN A 180 -8.22 -1.94 4.99
CA ASN A 180 -7.77 -1.67 3.61
C ASN A 180 -7.64 -2.87 2.66
N MET A 181 -7.84 -4.10 3.14
CA MET A 181 -7.87 -5.31 2.29
C MET A 181 -8.79 -5.16 1.05
N PRO A 182 -8.57 -5.91 -0.06
CA PRO A 182 -9.35 -5.79 -1.31
C PRO A 182 -10.77 -6.39 -1.20
N ARG A 183 -11.60 -5.82 -0.31
CA ARG A 183 -12.93 -6.33 0.08
C ARG A 183 -13.96 -6.28 -1.03
N ARG A 184 -13.81 -5.38 -2.02
CA ARG A 184 -14.66 -5.31 -3.21
C ARG A 184 -14.14 -6.20 -4.36
N GLY A 185 -13.12 -7.01 -4.11
CA GLY A 185 -12.59 -7.99 -5.05
C GLY A 185 -11.55 -7.43 -6.01
N VAL A 186 -11.48 -7.99 -7.21
CA VAL A 186 -10.43 -7.70 -8.22
C VAL A 186 -10.38 -6.22 -8.62
N GLY A 187 -11.49 -5.50 -8.53
CA GLY A 187 -11.54 -4.05 -8.80
C GLY A 187 -10.72 -3.22 -7.81
N ASP A 188 -10.65 -3.62 -6.54
CA ASP A 188 -9.78 -2.97 -5.56
C ASP A 188 -8.31 -3.17 -5.92
N VAL A 189 -7.94 -4.40 -6.32
CA VAL A 189 -6.56 -4.75 -6.72
C VAL A 189 -6.12 -3.92 -7.92
N ARG A 190 -6.97 -3.79 -8.94
CA ARG A 190 -6.70 -2.98 -10.14
C ARG A 190 -6.48 -1.51 -9.80
N ARG A 191 -7.32 -0.91 -8.95
CA ARG A 191 -7.13 0.49 -8.49
C ARG A 191 -5.85 0.68 -7.68
N MET A 192 -5.60 -0.21 -6.72
CA MET A 192 -4.36 -0.14 -5.93
C MET A 192 -3.13 -0.24 -6.84
N ARG A 193 -3.16 -1.14 -7.85
CA ARG A 193 -2.09 -1.29 -8.83
C ARG A 193 -1.96 -0.07 -9.74
N ASP A 194 -3.06 0.51 -10.18
CA ASP A 194 -3.05 1.70 -11.02
C ASP A 194 -2.36 2.88 -10.31
N VAL A 195 -2.75 3.16 -9.06
CA VAL A 195 -2.09 4.15 -8.19
C VAL A 195 -0.60 3.84 -8.04
N TYR A 196 -0.24 2.58 -7.80
CA TYR A 196 1.16 2.17 -7.68
C TYR A 196 1.97 2.51 -8.93
N SER A 197 1.39 2.18 -10.10
CA SER A 197 2.07 2.27 -11.39
C SER A 197 2.42 3.71 -11.76
N SER A 198 1.70 4.70 -11.23
CA SER A 198 2.03 6.11 -11.43
C SER A 198 3.40 6.49 -10.87
N MET A 199 3.85 5.82 -9.80
CA MET A 199 5.16 6.08 -9.21
C MET A 199 6.32 5.47 -9.99
N ALA A 200 6.04 4.39 -10.71
CA ALA A 200 7.05 3.61 -11.44
C ALA A 200 7.70 4.40 -12.59
N LEU A 201 7.17 5.58 -12.91
CA LEU A 201 7.67 6.51 -13.91
C LEU A 201 8.86 7.36 -13.45
N TYR A 202 9.18 7.37 -12.15
CA TYR A 202 10.00 8.43 -11.57
C TYR A 202 11.39 8.01 -11.08
N GLU A 203 12.26 9.02 -10.97
CA GLU A 203 13.71 8.87 -11.13
C GLU A 203 14.43 8.01 -10.11
N ASN A 204 13.83 7.95 -8.95
CA ASN A 204 14.37 7.25 -7.84
C ASN A 204 13.17 6.51 -7.26
N TYR A 205 12.90 5.31 -7.74
CA TYR A 205 11.85 4.47 -7.16
C TYR A 205 12.02 4.34 -5.62
N ASP A 206 13.26 4.48 -5.14
CA ASP A 206 13.63 4.52 -3.71
C ASP A 206 13.61 5.94 -3.05
N ALA A 207 13.50 7.05 -3.80
CA ALA A 207 13.56 8.42 -3.24
C ALA A 207 12.48 9.43 -3.72
N VAL A 208 11.75 9.18 -4.81
CA VAL A 208 10.72 10.07 -5.37
C VAL A 208 9.33 9.49 -5.11
N GLY A 209 8.41 10.31 -4.61
CA GLY A 209 7.09 9.84 -4.20
C GLY A 209 7.11 8.95 -2.95
N TRP A 210 8.29 8.66 -2.41
CA TRP A 210 8.50 7.91 -1.20
C TRP A 210 8.96 8.77 -0.05
N ILE A 211 8.25 8.68 1.07
CA ILE A 211 8.71 9.30 2.30
C ILE A 211 9.08 8.23 3.31
N GLY A 212 10.39 8.00 3.44
CA GLY A 212 10.96 7.22 4.54
C GLY A 212 11.02 8.05 5.82
N ALA A 213 10.78 7.40 6.97
CA ALA A 213 10.85 8.07 8.25
C ALA A 213 12.28 8.08 8.80
N GLN A 214 12.81 9.26 9.12
CA GLN A 214 13.94 9.40 10.03
C GLN A 214 13.44 9.50 11.47
N ASN A 215 13.81 8.54 12.33
CA ASN A 215 13.58 8.65 13.77
C ASN A 215 14.43 9.79 14.35
N VAL A 216 13.78 10.73 15.03
CA VAL A 216 14.44 11.85 15.71
C VAL A 216 14.19 11.73 17.22
N PRO A 217 15.25 11.53 18.02
CA PRO A 217 15.12 11.39 19.46
C PRO A 217 14.72 12.70 20.13
N GLY A 218 13.91 12.60 21.17
CA GLY A 218 13.50 13.74 21.98
C GLY A 218 14.66 14.45 22.68
N LYS A 219 14.67 15.79 22.64
CA LYS A 219 15.69 16.62 23.29
C LYS A 219 15.50 16.61 24.81
N LYS A 220 16.59 16.48 25.56
CA LYS A 220 16.55 16.56 27.04
C LYS A 220 16.44 17.99 27.57
N SER A 221 17.03 18.97 26.89
CA SER A 221 17.01 20.40 27.24
C SER A 221 16.72 21.26 26.01
N GLY A 222 16.27 22.50 26.22
CA GLY A 222 15.91 23.41 25.11
C GLY A 222 14.72 22.92 24.28
N LYS A 223 13.80 22.18 24.92
CA LYS A 223 12.56 21.69 24.30
C LYS A 223 11.73 22.87 23.82
N GLN A 224 11.16 22.71 22.64
CA GLN A 224 10.29 23.70 22.00
C GLN A 224 9.04 23.00 21.49
N SER A 225 7.92 23.71 21.54
CA SER A 225 6.64 23.22 21.05
C SER A 225 6.22 23.98 19.79
N TYR A 226 5.76 23.25 18.80
CA TYR A 226 5.41 23.76 17.48
C TYR A 226 3.95 23.44 17.17
N PRO A 227 3.17 24.39 16.61
CA PRO A 227 1.86 24.09 16.06
C PRO A 227 1.98 23.13 14.88
N VAL A 228 1.09 22.13 14.82
CA VAL A 228 1.03 21.13 13.75
C VAL A 228 -0.17 21.41 12.87
N TYR A 229 0.08 21.61 11.58
CA TYR A 229 -0.93 21.97 10.58
C TYR A 229 -1.24 20.79 9.65
N ALA A 230 -2.47 20.77 9.12
CA ALA A 230 -2.91 19.73 8.19
C ALA A 230 -2.25 19.80 6.81
N ALA A 231 -1.71 20.96 6.42
CA ALA A 231 -0.99 21.20 5.17
C ALA A 231 0.17 22.18 5.44
N PRO A 232 1.16 22.33 4.53
CA PRO A 232 2.28 23.26 4.69
C PRO A 232 1.86 24.73 4.49
N SER A 233 0.87 25.17 5.27
CA SER A 233 0.34 26.53 5.28
C SER A 233 -0.18 26.88 6.67
N THR A 234 0.04 28.12 7.10
CA THR A 234 -0.54 28.63 8.36
C THR A 234 -2.05 28.88 8.26
N GLU A 235 -2.62 28.85 7.06
CA GLU A 235 -4.07 28.96 6.83
C GLU A 235 -4.79 27.61 7.00
N ALA A 236 -4.04 26.51 6.90
CA ALA A 236 -4.53 25.16 7.08
C ALA A 236 -5.08 24.96 8.50
N SER A 237 -6.04 24.05 8.63
CA SER A 237 -6.58 23.68 9.92
C SER A 237 -5.52 22.96 10.78
N ARG A 238 -5.75 22.97 12.10
CA ARG A 238 -4.99 22.15 13.04
C ARG A 238 -5.96 21.18 13.70
N ALA A 239 -5.56 19.91 13.79
CA ALA A 239 -6.36 18.89 14.46
C ALA A 239 -6.58 19.22 15.96
N ALA A 240 -7.36 18.39 16.64
CA ALA A 240 -7.73 18.59 18.05
C ALA A 240 -8.36 19.97 18.33
N LYS A 241 -9.29 20.39 17.48
CA LYS A 241 -10.00 21.68 17.58
C LYS A 241 -9.04 22.89 17.60
N GLY A 242 -8.06 22.89 16.69
CA GLY A 242 -7.11 24.00 16.58
C GLY A 242 -5.93 23.94 17.55
N LYS A 243 -5.78 22.84 18.31
CA LYS A 243 -4.78 22.74 19.39
C LYS A 243 -3.64 21.77 19.12
N ALA A 244 -3.66 21.04 18.01
CA ALA A 244 -2.58 20.09 17.68
C ALA A 244 -1.21 20.77 17.70
N SER A 245 -0.32 20.24 18.54
CA SER A 245 1.05 20.72 18.70
C SER A 245 1.96 19.53 18.98
N PHE A 246 3.22 19.68 18.60
CA PHE A 246 4.29 18.71 18.81
C PHE A 246 5.37 19.34 19.68
N SER A 247 6.06 18.55 20.51
CA SER A 247 7.19 18.97 21.35
C SER A 247 8.46 18.27 20.90
N THR A 248 9.53 19.03 20.66
CA THR A 248 10.86 18.47 20.35
C THR A 248 11.50 17.75 21.54
N GLY A 249 10.84 17.73 22.70
CA GLY A 249 11.22 16.90 23.83
C GLY A 249 10.82 15.43 23.70
N ASP A 250 9.89 15.13 22.79
CA ASP A 250 9.40 13.78 22.53
C ASP A 250 10.06 13.22 21.26
N GLU A 251 10.13 11.90 21.15
CA GLU A 251 10.54 11.24 19.92
C GLU A 251 9.48 11.42 18.83
N TYR A 252 9.95 11.62 17.60
CA TYR A 252 9.08 11.77 16.43
C TYR A 252 9.80 11.26 15.19
N ARG A 253 9.05 11.05 14.11
CA ARG A 253 9.57 10.69 12.80
C ARG A 253 9.48 11.89 11.87
N LEU A 254 10.56 12.16 11.15
CA LEU A 254 10.62 13.18 10.10
C LEU A 254 10.55 12.48 8.74
N TYR A 255 9.64 12.91 7.87
CA TYR A 255 9.40 12.28 6.58
C TYR A 255 10.00 13.08 5.42
N CYS A 256 9.66 14.36 5.31
CA CYS A 256 10.20 15.23 4.28
C CYS A 256 10.21 16.70 4.74
N THR A 257 10.84 17.57 3.94
CA THR A 257 10.82 19.02 4.16
C THR A 257 10.59 19.75 2.83
N GLU A 258 9.59 20.63 2.81
CA GLU A 258 9.18 21.52 1.72
C GLU A 258 9.37 22.97 2.16
N GLY A 259 10.41 23.64 1.64
CA GLY A 259 10.79 24.97 2.11
C GLY A 259 11.03 24.99 3.63
N GLU A 260 10.25 25.79 4.37
CA GLU A 260 10.34 25.88 5.84
C GLU A 260 9.52 24.81 6.59
N TRP A 261 8.72 24.02 5.87
CA TRP A 261 7.78 23.06 6.45
C TRP A 261 8.35 21.65 6.45
N SER A 262 8.17 20.94 7.55
CA SER A 262 8.54 19.53 7.68
C SER A 262 7.32 18.69 7.99
N LEU A 263 7.13 17.60 7.25
CA LEU A 263 6.13 16.59 7.55
C LEU A 263 6.69 15.65 8.63
N ILE A 264 5.97 15.53 9.74
CA ILE A 264 6.36 14.66 10.86
C ILE A 264 5.24 13.69 11.22
N GLU A 265 5.59 12.55 11.78
CA GLU A 265 4.69 11.72 12.59
C GLU A 265 5.12 11.80 14.06
N TYR A 266 4.16 12.00 14.97
CA TYR A 266 4.42 11.98 16.40
C TYR A 266 3.30 11.26 17.16
N ARG A 267 3.67 10.62 18.28
CA ARG A 267 2.71 9.93 19.14
C ARG A 267 1.98 10.92 20.02
N VAL A 268 0.64 10.84 20.06
CA VAL A 268 -0.20 11.57 21.01
C VAL A 268 -0.55 10.69 22.21
N SER A 269 -0.87 9.43 21.95
CA SER A 269 -1.09 8.38 22.95
C SER A 269 -0.92 7.00 22.29
N LEU A 270 -1.16 5.90 23.01
CA LEU A 270 -1.23 4.56 22.41
C LEU A 270 -2.35 4.40 21.38
N ARG A 271 -3.35 5.28 21.43
CA ARG A 271 -4.57 5.22 20.61
C ARG A 271 -4.53 6.21 19.46
N THR A 272 -3.49 7.04 19.37
CA THR A 272 -3.45 8.12 18.40
C THR A 272 -2.01 8.50 18.12
N SER A 273 -1.57 8.41 16.86
CA SER A 273 -0.46 9.19 16.33
C SER A 273 -1.01 10.28 15.41
N ARG A 274 -0.15 11.17 14.92
CA ARG A 274 -0.54 12.19 13.94
C ARG A 274 0.60 12.48 13.00
N PHE A 275 0.26 12.57 11.72
CA PHE A 275 1.01 13.24 10.70
C PHE A 275 0.62 14.71 10.64
N GLY A 276 1.60 15.57 10.37
CA GLY A 276 1.31 16.96 10.06
C GLY A 276 2.55 17.81 9.82
N TRP A 277 2.30 19.03 9.39
CA TRP A 277 3.32 19.96 8.94
C TRP A 277 3.71 20.94 10.04
N VAL A 278 5.01 21.08 10.26
CA VAL A 278 5.60 21.96 11.29
C VAL A 278 6.76 22.78 10.73
N LYS A 279 6.95 24.00 11.24
CA LYS A 279 8.11 24.84 10.89
C LYS A 279 9.27 24.61 11.88
N ILE A 280 10.09 23.60 11.63
CA ILE A 280 11.22 23.20 12.51
C ILE A 280 12.61 23.49 11.92
N GLY A 281 12.68 24.20 10.78
CA GLY A 281 13.93 24.75 10.24
C GLY A 281 14.92 23.71 9.72
N ARG A 282 14.45 22.68 9.01
CA ARG A 282 15.30 21.67 8.38
C ARG A 282 15.62 22.06 6.93
N PRO A 283 16.74 21.58 6.36
CA PRO A 283 17.00 21.74 4.92
C PRO A 283 15.89 21.06 4.09
N THR A 284 15.52 21.68 2.97
CA THR A 284 14.55 21.13 2.02
C THR A 284 15.08 19.83 1.38
N GLN A 285 14.20 18.84 1.24
CA GLN A 285 14.52 17.49 0.73
C GLN A 285 13.41 16.91 -0.17
N SER A 286 12.41 17.71 -0.57
CA SER A 286 11.21 17.17 -1.23
C SER A 286 11.35 17.05 -2.76
N GLN A 287 10.89 15.91 -3.27
CA GLN A 287 10.52 15.65 -4.68
C GLN A 287 9.06 15.18 -4.68
N ARG A 288 8.15 16.12 -4.40
CA ARG A 288 6.71 15.88 -4.30
C ARG A 288 6.13 15.49 -5.67
N LEU A 289 5.18 14.57 -5.67
CA LEU A 289 4.34 14.28 -6.82
C LEU A 289 3.19 15.29 -6.92
N HIS A 290 2.71 15.52 -8.14
CA HIS A 290 1.53 16.33 -8.42
C HIS A 290 0.52 15.55 -9.28
N ILE A 291 0.22 14.30 -8.88
CA ILE A 291 -0.71 13.44 -9.62
C ILE A 291 -2.16 13.80 -9.30
N PRO A 292 -2.96 14.23 -10.29
CA PRO A 292 -4.39 14.46 -10.11
C PRO A 292 -5.12 13.14 -9.85
N MET A 293 -6.00 13.14 -8.86
CA MET A 293 -6.74 11.96 -8.42
C MET A 293 -8.22 12.28 -8.21
N LEU A 294 -9.05 11.25 -8.29
CA LEU A 294 -10.45 11.26 -7.86
C LEU A 294 -10.70 10.17 -6.83
N THR A 295 -11.59 10.44 -5.89
CA THR A 295 -12.21 9.37 -5.09
C THR A 295 -13.19 8.58 -5.96
N ALA A 296 -13.00 7.27 -6.06
CA ALA A 296 -13.90 6.36 -6.78
C ALA A 296 -15.13 5.98 -5.95
N TYR A 297 -15.04 6.11 -4.62
CA TYR A 297 -16.10 5.83 -3.66
C TYR A 297 -16.09 6.86 -2.54
N ASP A 298 -17.20 6.93 -1.79
CA ASP A 298 -17.19 7.59 -0.50
C ASP A 298 -16.11 6.97 0.38
N THR A 299 -15.21 7.81 0.87
CA THR A 299 -14.03 7.43 1.64
C THR A 299 -13.70 8.51 2.66
N TYR A 300 -12.53 8.43 3.29
CA TYR A 300 -12.10 9.35 4.32
C TYR A 300 -10.64 9.76 4.14
N LEU A 301 -10.29 10.88 4.76
CA LEU A 301 -8.91 11.34 4.93
C LEU A 301 -8.55 11.24 6.41
N THR A 302 -7.44 10.57 6.71
CA THR A 302 -6.89 10.45 8.07
C THR A 302 -5.51 11.09 8.18
N ASP A 303 -5.17 11.65 9.34
CA ASP A 303 -3.80 12.04 9.70
C ASP A 303 -3.08 10.97 10.53
N ASP A 304 -3.72 9.82 10.78
CA ASP A 304 -3.23 8.77 11.65
C ASP A 304 -3.45 7.38 11.01
N PRO A 305 -2.70 7.04 9.94
CA PRO A 305 -2.91 5.80 9.19
C PRO A 305 -2.43 4.54 9.95
N HIS A 306 -1.64 4.71 11.01
CA HIS A 306 -0.97 3.61 11.72
C HIS A 306 -1.62 3.25 13.05
N VAL A 307 -2.45 4.13 13.65
CA VAL A 307 -2.98 3.91 15.00
C VAL A 307 -4.52 3.97 15.04
N SER A 308 -5.11 5.17 15.00
CA SER A 308 -6.56 5.35 15.17
C SER A 308 -7.35 5.26 13.88
N GLU A 309 -6.72 5.56 12.75
CA GLU A 309 -7.38 5.76 11.47
C GLU A 309 -8.51 6.80 11.55
N TYR A 310 -8.45 7.74 12.50
CA TYR A 310 -9.55 8.69 12.71
C TYR A 310 -9.80 9.55 11.47
N HIS A 311 -11.05 9.55 11.00
CA HIS A 311 -11.48 10.32 9.84
C HIS A 311 -11.44 11.82 10.18
N GLN A 312 -10.41 12.52 9.69
CA GLN A 312 -10.34 13.98 9.80
C GLN A 312 -11.35 14.64 8.87
N ALA A 313 -11.64 14.01 7.73
CA ALA A 313 -12.68 14.42 6.80
C ALA A 313 -13.29 13.20 6.10
N GLU A 314 -14.60 13.27 5.82
CA GLU A 314 -15.28 12.37 4.88
C GLU A 314 -15.17 12.97 3.48
N LEU A 315 -14.84 12.14 2.49
CA LEU A 315 -14.65 12.52 1.10
C LEU A 315 -15.66 11.76 0.23
N PRO A 316 -16.71 12.44 -0.29
CA PRO A 316 -17.67 11.81 -1.20
C PRO A 316 -16.99 11.37 -2.50
N ALA A 317 -17.53 10.34 -3.15
CA ALA A 317 -17.08 9.91 -4.47
C ALA A 317 -17.05 11.09 -5.48
N GLY A 318 -16.02 11.13 -6.32
CA GLY A 318 -15.76 12.22 -7.27
C GLY A 318 -15.04 13.43 -6.69
N THR A 319 -14.67 13.42 -5.40
CA THR A 319 -13.83 14.45 -4.80
C THR A 319 -12.46 14.47 -5.49
N LYS A 320 -12.03 15.66 -5.94
CA LYS A 320 -10.71 15.91 -6.51
C LYS A 320 -9.64 15.98 -5.43
N LEU A 321 -8.53 15.31 -5.70
CA LEU A 321 -7.37 15.22 -4.83
C LEU A 321 -6.10 15.41 -5.66
N THR A 322 -4.99 15.76 -5.00
CA THR A 322 -3.66 15.70 -5.60
C THR A 322 -2.79 14.78 -4.76
N MET A 323 -2.31 13.68 -5.31
CA MET A 323 -1.39 12.78 -4.61
C MET A 323 0.03 13.38 -4.60
N TRP A 324 0.63 13.44 -3.42
CA TRP A 324 1.97 13.97 -3.19
C TRP A 324 3.00 12.86 -3.00
N TYR A 325 2.63 11.83 -2.23
CA TYR A 325 3.52 10.75 -1.83
C TYR A 325 2.72 9.46 -1.63
N LEU A 326 3.39 8.32 -1.73
CA LEU A 326 3.02 7.10 -1.03
C LEU A 326 3.95 6.89 0.19
N LEU A 327 3.47 6.17 1.19
CA LEU A 327 4.25 5.88 2.40
C LEU A 327 5.27 4.77 2.16
N GLY A 328 6.47 4.90 2.75
CA GLY A 328 7.60 3.95 2.85
C GLY A 328 7.43 2.43 2.55
N VAL A 329 8.56 1.72 2.28
CA VAL A 329 8.64 0.37 1.62
C VAL A 329 7.87 -0.71 2.35
N ASN A 330 7.71 -0.49 3.65
CA ASN A 330 7.12 -1.46 4.53
C ASN A 330 5.66 -1.14 4.85
N ASP A 331 5.10 0.04 4.49
CA ASP A 331 3.73 0.48 4.82
C ASP A 331 2.89 0.93 3.59
N ASP A 332 3.44 0.77 2.39
CA ASP A 332 2.98 1.42 1.14
C ASP A 332 1.62 0.95 0.60
N TRP A 333 1.21 -0.28 0.89
CA TRP A 333 0.13 -0.89 0.11
C TRP A 333 -1.25 -0.27 0.35
N ALA A 334 -1.46 0.36 1.50
CA ALA A 334 -2.79 0.70 1.99
C ALA A 334 -3.24 2.13 1.64
N TYR A 335 -2.33 3.10 1.70
CA TYR A 335 -2.68 4.52 1.74
C TYR A 335 -1.87 5.36 0.73
N ALA A 336 -2.52 6.37 0.16
CA ALA A 336 -1.86 7.45 -0.57
C ALA A 336 -1.90 8.74 0.26
N TYR A 337 -0.80 9.48 0.32
CA TYR A 337 -0.78 10.81 0.92
C TYR A 337 -1.18 11.85 -0.12
N VAL A 338 -2.28 12.53 0.15
CA VAL A 338 -2.94 13.45 -0.78
C VAL A 338 -3.18 14.80 -0.13
N GLU A 339 -3.32 15.82 -0.95
CA GLU A 339 -3.97 17.07 -0.62
C GLU A 339 -5.41 17.08 -1.14
N ALA A 340 -6.31 17.54 -0.29
CA ALA A 340 -7.70 17.81 -0.58
C ALA A 340 -8.05 19.26 -0.18
N THR A 341 -9.13 19.78 -0.73
CA THR A 341 -9.79 20.98 -0.18
C THR A 341 -10.96 20.56 0.68
N VAL A 342 -10.87 20.80 2.00
CA VAL A 342 -11.92 20.50 2.98
C VAL A 342 -12.34 21.80 3.65
N ASP A 343 -13.64 22.10 3.64
CA ASP A 343 -14.21 23.35 4.17
C ASP A 343 -13.50 24.63 3.64
N GLY A 344 -13.11 24.60 2.36
CA GLY A 344 -12.41 25.71 1.70
C GLY A 344 -10.95 25.89 2.13
N LYS A 345 -10.35 24.91 2.82
CA LYS A 345 -8.96 24.94 3.26
C LYS A 345 -8.17 23.73 2.74
N PRO A 346 -6.87 23.89 2.47
CA PRO A 346 -6.02 22.76 2.14
C PRO A 346 -5.88 21.84 3.37
N MET A 347 -6.01 20.54 3.11
CA MET A 347 -5.83 19.49 4.09
C MET A 347 -5.08 18.34 3.44
N CYS A 348 -3.93 17.98 4.00
CA CYS A 348 -3.17 16.83 3.58
C CYS A 348 -3.34 15.67 4.56
N GLY A 349 -3.35 14.45 4.04
CA GLY A 349 -3.51 13.24 4.84
C GLY A 349 -3.58 12.00 3.96
N PHE A 350 -3.99 10.89 4.55
CA PHE A 350 -3.99 9.59 3.91
C PHE A 350 -5.38 9.16 3.50
N VAL A 351 -5.51 8.67 2.27
CA VAL A 351 -6.73 8.08 1.71
C VAL A 351 -6.45 6.63 1.27
N PRO A 352 -7.38 5.68 1.49
CA PRO A 352 -7.18 4.31 1.05
C PRO A 352 -6.96 4.20 -0.46
N ARG A 353 -5.89 3.53 -0.89
CA ARG A 353 -5.54 3.40 -2.32
C ARG A 353 -6.61 2.71 -3.16
N ARG A 354 -7.32 1.76 -2.55
CA ARG A 354 -8.44 1.06 -3.20
C ARG A 354 -9.64 1.96 -3.48
N ASP A 355 -9.72 3.14 -2.85
CA ASP A 355 -10.86 4.07 -2.96
C ASP A 355 -10.60 5.23 -3.92
N VAL A 356 -9.41 5.31 -4.54
CA VAL A 356 -9.03 6.39 -5.46
C VAL A 356 -8.62 5.85 -6.83
N VAL A 357 -8.68 6.74 -7.82
CA VAL A 357 -8.21 6.54 -9.20
C VAL A 357 -7.48 7.79 -9.67
N ILE A 358 -6.62 7.64 -10.67
CA ILE A 358 -5.95 8.78 -11.30
C ILE A 358 -6.97 9.54 -12.17
N ASP A 359 -7.00 10.86 -12.08
CA ASP A 359 -7.85 11.73 -12.92
C ASP A 359 -7.16 11.93 -14.28
N GLU A 360 -7.16 10.86 -15.08
CA GLU A 360 -6.44 10.82 -16.35
C GLU A 360 -7.12 11.65 -17.45
N VAL A 361 -6.29 12.25 -18.30
CA VAL A 361 -6.72 12.88 -19.54
C VAL A 361 -6.22 12.01 -20.70
N GLU A 362 -7.10 11.18 -21.27
CA GLU A 362 -6.79 10.37 -22.44
C GLU A 362 -6.50 11.25 -23.68
N LEU A 363 -5.50 10.84 -24.47
CA LEU A 363 -5.01 11.51 -25.67
C LEU A 363 -5.19 10.61 -26.91
N PRO A 364 -6.42 10.45 -27.45
CA PRO A 364 -6.70 9.51 -28.54
C PRO A 364 -5.97 9.87 -29.86
N ASP A 365 -5.81 11.15 -30.17
CA ASP A 365 -5.07 11.60 -31.36
C ASP A 365 -3.57 11.30 -31.23
N GLU A 366 -3.03 11.36 -30.01
CA GLU A 366 -1.66 10.96 -29.71
C GLU A 366 -1.52 9.45 -29.81
N ALA A 367 -2.46 8.70 -29.21
CA ALA A 367 -2.52 7.25 -29.28
C ALA A 367 -2.51 6.73 -30.73
N ALA A 368 -3.22 7.40 -31.66
CA ALA A 368 -3.29 7.01 -33.06
C ALA A 368 -1.92 6.90 -33.75
N LYS A 369 -0.89 7.64 -33.29
CA LYS A 369 0.47 7.58 -33.84
C LYS A 369 1.19 6.25 -33.52
N TYR A 370 0.81 5.62 -32.42
CA TYR A 370 1.46 4.39 -31.93
C TYR A 370 0.78 3.11 -32.41
N VAL A 371 -0.36 3.21 -33.10
CA VAL A 371 -1.06 2.05 -33.67
C VAL A 371 -0.14 1.34 -34.67
N GLY A 372 0.15 0.06 -34.44
CA GLY A 372 1.06 -0.69 -35.28
C GLY A 372 1.70 -1.88 -34.58
N SER A 373 2.63 -2.52 -35.29
CA SER A 373 3.50 -3.56 -34.74
C SER A 373 4.92 -3.04 -34.72
N TRP A 374 5.59 -3.26 -33.60
CA TRP A 374 6.84 -2.63 -33.21
C TRP A 374 7.84 -3.69 -32.77
N TYR A 375 9.11 -3.47 -33.12
CA TYR A 375 10.26 -4.29 -32.76
C TYR A 375 11.25 -3.49 -31.93
N LEU A 376 11.65 -4.03 -30.78
CA LEU A 376 12.65 -3.44 -29.90
C LEU A 376 14.00 -3.40 -30.62
N TYR A 377 14.45 -2.19 -30.96
CA TYR A 377 15.67 -1.97 -31.74
C TYR A 377 16.88 -1.71 -30.85
N SER A 378 16.71 -0.92 -29.79
CA SER A 378 17.80 -0.54 -28.88
C SER A 378 17.29 -0.18 -27.49
N GLY A 379 18.18 -0.27 -26.50
CA GLY A 379 17.88 0.02 -25.09
C GLY A 379 17.71 -1.25 -24.26
N SER A 380 17.33 -1.08 -22.99
CA SER A 380 17.01 -2.20 -22.11
C SER A 380 15.62 -2.77 -22.44
N GLU A 381 15.42 -4.06 -22.18
CA GLU A 381 14.11 -4.72 -22.33
C GLU A 381 13.15 -4.25 -21.22
N ILE A 382 12.68 -3.01 -21.32
CA ILE A 382 11.66 -2.39 -20.46
C ILE A 382 10.26 -2.88 -20.87
N GLY A 383 10.14 -3.37 -22.11
CA GLY A 383 9.02 -4.11 -22.65
C GLY A 383 9.51 -5.29 -23.47
N TYR A 384 8.61 -6.15 -23.93
CA TYR A 384 8.96 -7.36 -24.70
C TYR A 384 9.52 -7.03 -26.08
N LEU A 385 10.28 -7.96 -26.67
CA LEU A 385 10.92 -7.81 -27.99
C LEU A 385 9.99 -7.28 -29.08
N TYR A 386 8.72 -7.69 -29.06
CA TYR A 386 7.69 -7.15 -29.95
C TYR A 386 6.51 -6.59 -29.18
N LEU A 387 5.99 -5.48 -29.68
CA LEU A 387 4.82 -4.79 -29.15
C LEU A 387 3.84 -4.52 -30.30
N ARG A 388 2.59 -4.93 -30.14
CA ARG A 388 1.50 -4.62 -31.07
C ARG A 388 0.44 -3.81 -30.34
N LEU A 389 0.09 -2.66 -30.91
CA LEU A 389 -0.91 -1.73 -30.41
C LEU A 389 -2.01 -1.59 -31.45
N ASP A 390 -3.18 -2.17 -31.18
CA ASP A 390 -4.32 -2.14 -32.10
C ASP A 390 -5.19 -0.91 -31.86
N ALA A 391 -5.79 -0.40 -32.94
CA ALA A 391 -6.66 0.79 -32.91
C ALA A 391 -7.94 0.60 -32.07
N ASP A 392 -8.30 -0.64 -31.74
CA ASP A 392 -9.43 -0.97 -30.85
C ASP A 392 -9.04 -0.96 -29.36
N GLY A 393 -7.81 -0.53 -29.05
CA GLY A 393 -7.30 -0.43 -27.68
C GLY A 393 -6.73 -1.73 -27.13
N ARG A 394 -6.57 -2.79 -27.94
CA ARG A 394 -5.89 -4.02 -27.51
C ARG A 394 -4.40 -3.95 -27.75
N PHE A 395 -3.62 -4.50 -26.83
CA PHE A 395 -2.18 -4.70 -27.04
C PHE A 395 -1.77 -6.16 -26.87
N TYR A 396 -0.68 -6.50 -27.54
CA TYR A 396 -0.03 -7.80 -27.46
C TYR A 396 1.47 -7.62 -27.40
N CYS A 397 2.12 -8.43 -26.57
CA CYS A 397 3.56 -8.45 -26.45
C CYS A 397 4.07 -9.88 -26.67
N SER A 398 5.20 -10.03 -27.36
CA SER A 398 5.84 -11.34 -27.55
C SER A 398 7.33 -11.34 -27.28
N ASP A 399 7.81 -12.47 -26.77
CA ASP A 399 9.22 -12.75 -26.55
C ASP A 399 9.98 -13.07 -27.86
N THR A 400 11.26 -13.42 -27.73
CA THR A 400 12.15 -13.82 -28.84
C THR A 400 11.65 -15.04 -29.62
N ASP A 401 10.86 -15.90 -28.98
CA ASP A 401 10.35 -17.14 -29.57
C ASP A 401 8.99 -16.91 -30.27
N GLY A 402 8.46 -15.68 -30.23
CA GLY A 402 7.23 -15.28 -30.87
C GLY A 402 5.97 -15.74 -30.12
N ALA A 403 6.11 -16.28 -28.91
CA ALA A 403 4.97 -16.55 -28.05
C ALA A 403 4.35 -15.21 -27.63
N GLN A 404 3.02 -15.12 -27.57
CA GLN A 404 2.29 -13.93 -27.10
C GLN A 404 1.64 -14.19 -25.73
N PRO A 405 2.39 -14.39 -24.62
CA PRO A 405 1.77 -14.68 -23.33
C PRO A 405 1.07 -13.45 -22.73
N TYR A 406 1.36 -12.25 -23.23
CA TYR A 406 0.99 -11.01 -22.57
C TYR A 406 0.16 -10.11 -23.50
N GLY A 407 -0.93 -9.61 -22.95
CA GLY A 407 -1.81 -8.69 -23.65
C GLY A 407 -2.89 -8.15 -22.73
N GLY A 408 -3.64 -7.19 -23.26
CA GLY A 408 -4.68 -6.51 -22.51
C GLY A 408 -5.15 -5.27 -23.25
N THR A 409 -5.38 -4.19 -22.51
CA THR A 409 -5.82 -2.91 -23.07
C THR A 409 -4.76 -1.84 -22.92
N TRP A 410 -4.72 -0.88 -23.84
CA TRP A 410 -3.79 0.24 -23.79
C TRP A 410 -4.47 1.56 -24.14
N CYS A 411 -3.91 2.64 -23.62
CA CYS A 411 -4.24 4.01 -24.00
C CYS A 411 -3.00 4.90 -23.86
N VAL A 412 -3.10 6.13 -24.37
CA VAL A 412 -2.12 7.20 -24.11
C VAL A 412 -2.83 8.28 -23.30
N VAL A 413 -2.19 8.74 -22.23
CA VAL A 413 -2.71 9.78 -21.35
C VAL A 413 -1.70 10.91 -21.21
N GLN A 414 -2.17 12.09 -20.82
CA GLN A 414 -1.30 13.22 -20.51
C GLN A 414 -0.40 12.90 -19.33
N ASN A 415 0.89 13.27 -19.42
CA ASN A 415 1.78 13.25 -18.27
C ASN A 415 1.49 14.47 -17.35
N PRO A 416 0.96 14.27 -16.13
CA PRO A 416 0.67 15.38 -15.22
C PRO A 416 1.93 16.09 -14.71
N MET A 417 3.10 15.46 -14.84
CA MET A 417 4.39 15.95 -14.38
C MET A 417 5.28 16.45 -15.53
N ALA A 418 4.71 16.62 -16.74
CA ALA A 418 5.47 17.07 -17.91
C ALA A 418 6.12 18.44 -17.66
N GLY A 419 7.43 18.54 -17.94
CA GLY A 419 8.20 19.77 -17.78
C GLY A 419 8.68 20.09 -16.37
N GLU A 420 8.48 19.20 -15.39
CA GLU A 420 9.10 19.35 -14.07
C GLU A 420 10.58 18.90 -14.10
N ASP A 421 11.47 19.74 -13.55
CA ASP A 421 12.94 19.64 -13.67
C ASP A 421 13.59 18.39 -13.01
N ASN A 422 12.81 17.50 -12.36
CA ASN A 422 13.30 16.43 -11.48
C ASN A 422 12.80 15.01 -11.86
N PHE A 423 12.45 14.77 -13.12
CA PHE A 423 11.93 13.46 -13.56
C PHE A 423 12.60 12.98 -14.85
N TRP A 424 13.03 11.71 -14.91
CA TRP A 424 13.62 11.12 -16.13
C TRP A 424 12.70 11.16 -17.35
N ILE A 425 11.39 11.27 -17.12
CA ILE A 425 10.38 11.27 -18.19
C ILE A 425 9.95 12.71 -18.44
N SER A 426 10.68 13.37 -19.35
CA SER A 426 10.27 14.65 -19.95
C SER A 426 9.16 14.50 -21.00
N ALA A 427 8.74 13.27 -21.29
CA ALA A 427 7.69 12.98 -22.26
C ALA A 427 6.39 13.68 -21.85
N GLU A 428 5.73 14.32 -22.81
CA GLU A 428 4.45 14.99 -22.60
C GLU A 428 3.31 13.98 -22.38
N SER A 429 3.52 12.73 -22.78
CA SER A 429 2.53 11.67 -22.79
C SER A 429 3.02 10.39 -22.10
N ILE A 430 2.06 9.62 -21.57
CA ILE A 430 2.28 8.33 -20.93
C ILE A 430 1.51 7.25 -21.70
N LEU A 431 2.20 6.19 -22.11
CA LEU A 431 1.59 4.94 -22.57
C LEU A 431 1.19 4.11 -21.33
N VAL A 432 -0.09 3.77 -21.22
CA VAL A 432 -0.61 2.92 -20.15
C VAL A 432 -0.95 1.55 -20.73
N LEU A 433 -0.35 0.48 -20.18
CA LEU A 433 -0.64 -0.91 -20.53
C LEU A 433 -1.34 -1.60 -19.36
N ASN A 434 -2.59 -1.97 -19.55
CA ASN A 434 -3.41 -2.70 -18.58
C ASN A 434 -3.51 -4.17 -19.00
N TYR A 435 -2.70 -5.02 -18.36
CA TYR A 435 -2.59 -6.44 -18.64
C TYR A 435 -3.82 -7.21 -18.15
N SER A 436 -4.11 -8.32 -18.82
CA SER A 436 -5.25 -9.19 -18.51
C SER A 436 -5.17 -9.82 -17.11
N ASP A 437 -3.97 -9.96 -16.54
CA ASP A 437 -3.72 -10.46 -15.18
C ASP A 437 -3.86 -9.37 -14.08
N SER A 438 -4.32 -8.18 -14.47
CA SER A 438 -4.48 -6.98 -13.62
C SER A 438 -3.18 -6.25 -13.25
N MET A 439 -2.06 -6.54 -13.92
CA MET A 439 -0.89 -5.67 -13.89
C MET A 439 -1.15 -4.40 -14.71
N THR A 440 -0.72 -3.25 -14.19
CA THR A 440 -0.66 -1.99 -14.95
C THR A 440 0.79 -1.54 -15.03
N MET A 441 1.23 -1.15 -16.22
CA MET A 441 2.52 -0.53 -16.48
C MET A 441 2.31 0.81 -17.19
N ARG A 442 3.17 1.77 -16.87
CA ARG A 442 3.14 3.12 -17.42
C ARG A 442 4.52 3.44 -17.95
N PHE A 443 4.59 4.06 -19.12
CA PHE A 443 5.84 4.47 -19.76
C PHE A 443 5.70 5.89 -20.27
N GLY A 444 6.73 6.71 -20.10
CA GLY A 444 6.85 7.92 -20.90
C GLY A 444 6.94 7.53 -22.36
N VAL A 445 6.19 8.19 -23.24
CA VAL A 445 6.12 7.79 -24.64
C VAL A 445 6.28 8.98 -25.59
N ASP A 446 7.16 8.83 -26.57
CA ASP A 446 7.39 9.80 -27.63
C ASP A 446 7.38 9.12 -29.01
N TYR A 447 6.79 9.80 -29.99
CA TYR A 447 6.81 9.37 -31.40
C TYR A 447 7.72 10.31 -32.21
N ILE A 448 8.79 9.76 -32.77
CA ILE A 448 9.78 10.53 -33.54
C ILE A 448 9.83 10.01 -34.97
N VAL A 449 9.81 10.91 -35.95
CA VAL A 449 10.13 10.56 -37.34
C VAL A 449 11.55 11.04 -37.62
N SER A 450 12.48 10.09 -37.73
CA SER A 450 13.89 10.34 -37.99
C SER A 450 14.26 10.00 -39.44
N THR A 451 15.40 10.52 -39.90
CA THR A 451 16.02 10.13 -41.17
C THR A 451 17.41 9.55 -40.86
N THR A 452 17.75 8.38 -41.40
CA THR A 452 19.06 7.75 -41.14
C THR A 452 20.20 8.51 -41.83
N GLU A 453 20.84 9.44 -41.11
CA GLU A 453 21.97 10.21 -41.66
C GLU A 453 23.32 9.48 -41.53
N GLU A 454 23.51 8.61 -40.52
CA GLU A 454 24.82 7.96 -40.26
C GLU A 454 24.99 6.54 -40.83
N ASP A 455 23.91 5.80 -41.13
CA ASP A 455 23.96 4.39 -41.59
C ASP A 455 23.51 4.17 -43.05
N GLY A 456 23.38 5.23 -43.85
CA GLY A 456 23.61 5.12 -45.30
C GLY A 456 22.44 4.94 -46.26
N GLU A 457 21.17 5.21 -45.91
CA GLU A 457 20.08 5.20 -46.92
C GLU A 457 19.07 6.37 -46.88
N GLY A 458 19.16 7.31 -45.93
CA GLY A 458 18.23 8.45 -45.90
C GLY A 458 16.77 8.02 -45.72
N LEU A 459 16.54 6.90 -45.03
CA LEU A 459 15.22 6.30 -44.87
C LEU A 459 14.42 7.06 -43.83
N THR A 460 13.12 7.22 -44.08
CA THR A 460 12.18 7.76 -43.09
C THR A 460 11.82 6.68 -42.08
N LEU A 461 12.17 6.91 -40.81
CA LEU A 461 11.99 5.99 -39.69
C LEU A 461 11.02 6.55 -38.65
N PRO A 462 9.81 5.98 -38.51
CA PRO A 462 9.03 6.21 -37.31
C PRO A 462 9.63 5.41 -36.15
N LEU A 463 9.84 6.08 -35.02
CA LEU A 463 10.42 5.54 -33.81
C LEU A 463 9.43 5.76 -32.67
N VAL A 464 9.26 4.73 -31.84
CA VAL A 464 8.54 4.84 -30.58
C VAL A 464 9.54 4.70 -29.46
N ASN A 465 9.74 5.77 -28.71
CA ASN A 465 10.59 5.76 -27.54
C ASN A 465 9.74 5.55 -26.29
N LEU A 466 10.14 4.58 -25.48
CA LEU A 466 9.58 4.35 -24.15
C LEU A 466 10.62 4.68 -23.10
N ALA A 467 10.20 5.41 -22.06
CA ALA A 467 11.02 5.73 -20.90
C ALA A 467 10.39 5.16 -19.63
N TYR A 468 11.23 4.58 -18.76
CA TYR A 468 10.83 4.00 -17.47
C TYR A 468 12.00 4.04 -16.48
N GLY A 469 11.86 4.79 -15.39
CA GLY A 469 12.96 5.03 -14.46
C GLY A 469 14.20 5.59 -15.19
N GLU A 470 15.39 5.11 -14.83
CA GLU A 470 16.67 5.47 -15.49
C GLU A 470 16.84 4.86 -16.90
N GLY A 471 15.92 3.99 -17.31
CA GLY A 471 16.00 3.23 -18.55
C GLY A 471 15.13 3.80 -19.66
N GLY A 472 15.50 3.48 -20.89
CA GLY A 472 14.65 3.70 -22.05
C GLY A 472 14.88 2.65 -23.12
N CYS A 473 13.93 2.55 -24.03
CA CYS A 473 14.07 1.73 -25.22
C CYS A 473 13.43 2.41 -26.43
N THR A 474 13.93 2.03 -27.61
CA THR A 474 13.44 2.51 -28.89
C THR A 474 12.93 1.33 -29.69
N TYR A 475 11.69 1.48 -30.16
CA TYR A 475 11.04 0.59 -31.08
C TYR A 475 11.03 1.15 -32.49
N VAL A 476 11.23 0.27 -33.46
CA VAL A 476 11.06 0.53 -34.90
C VAL A 476 9.89 -0.31 -35.42
N PRO A 477 9.33 -0.05 -36.61
CA PRO A 477 8.27 -0.87 -37.15
C PRO A 477 8.70 -2.33 -37.28
N TYR A 478 7.80 -3.25 -36.94
CA TYR A 478 8.04 -4.67 -37.15
C TYR A 478 8.29 -4.94 -38.64
N GLY A 479 9.37 -5.66 -38.93
CA GLY A 479 9.82 -5.93 -40.30
C GLY A 479 10.73 -4.85 -40.91
N ALA A 480 11.00 -3.75 -40.21
CA ALA A 480 11.92 -2.69 -40.65
C ALA A 480 13.37 -3.17 -40.74
N VAL A 481 13.75 -4.15 -39.92
CA VAL A 481 15.03 -4.86 -40.01
C VAL A 481 14.82 -6.34 -40.36
N ASP A 482 15.77 -6.92 -41.08
CA ASP A 482 15.81 -8.35 -41.34
C ASP A 482 16.40 -9.15 -40.16
N ARG A 483 16.45 -10.47 -40.27
CA ARG A 483 17.01 -11.36 -39.23
C ARG A 483 18.51 -11.15 -38.92
N TYR A 484 19.20 -10.37 -39.75
CA TYR A 484 20.61 -10.04 -39.62
C TYR A 484 20.81 -8.60 -39.10
N GLY A 485 19.72 -7.87 -38.85
CA GLY A 485 19.75 -6.48 -38.38
C GLY A 485 19.89 -5.44 -39.50
N ASN A 486 19.77 -5.83 -40.79
CA ASN A 486 19.85 -4.88 -41.89
C ASN A 486 18.50 -4.20 -42.12
N TRP A 487 18.50 -2.89 -42.41
CA TRP A 487 17.30 -2.15 -42.79
C TRP A 487 16.67 -2.68 -44.08
N VAL A 488 15.34 -2.75 -44.10
CA VAL A 488 14.56 -3.19 -45.25
C VAL A 488 13.77 -1.98 -45.78
N ALA A 489 14.30 -1.33 -46.81
CA ALA A 489 13.66 -0.21 -47.47
C ALA A 489 12.46 -0.64 -48.33
N THR A 490 11.47 0.24 -48.44
CA THR A 490 10.42 0.14 -49.46
C THR A 490 10.68 1.12 -50.61
N ALA A 491 9.91 1.01 -51.69
CA ALA A 491 10.10 1.81 -52.90
C ALA A 491 9.90 3.32 -52.69
N ASP A 492 9.23 3.74 -51.61
CA ASP A 492 8.97 5.15 -51.28
C ASP A 492 10.04 5.78 -50.36
N GLY A 493 11.08 5.04 -49.98
CA GLY A 493 12.11 5.50 -49.06
C GLY A 493 11.76 5.39 -47.58
N SER A 494 10.64 4.73 -47.23
CA SER A 494 10.34 4.30 -45.85
C SER A 494 10.95 2.93 -45.55
N VAL A 495 10.97 2.55 -44.28
CA VAL A 495 11.19 1.14 -43.88
C VAL A 495 9.94 0.30 -44.07
N ARG A 496 10.16 -1.00 -44.31
CA ARG A 496 9.09 -2.00 -44.37
C ARG A 496 8.35 -2.08 -43.03
N GLN A 497 7.03 -2.09 -43.11
CA GLN A 497 6.15 -2.27 -41.96
C GLN A 497 5.32 -3.54 -42.18
N MET A 498 5.34 -4.45 -41.21
CA MET A 498 4.59 -5.68 -41.19
C MET A 498 3.69 -5.71 -39.95
N THR A 499 2.64 -6.52 -39.99
CA THR A 499 1.81 -6.79 -38.81
C THR A 499 2.32 -8.04 -38.10
N LEU A 500 2.52 -7.95 -36.79
CA LEU A 500 2.85 -9.10 -35.96
C LEU A 500 1.64 -10.06 -35.98
N PRO A 501 1.79 -11.32 -36.44
CA PRO A 501 0.69 -12.27 -36.47
C PRO A 501 0.25 -12.63 -35.05
N ILE A 502 -1.05 -12.71 -34.80
CA ILE A 502 -1.59 -13.22 -33.53
C ILE A 502 -1.56 -14.76 -33.64
N GLN A 503 -0.90 -15.44 -32.70
CA GLN A 503 -0.90 -16.90 -32.65
C GLN A 503 -2.12 -17.44 -31.90
#